data_AF-A0A818WCR7-F1
#
_entry.id   AF-A0A818WCR7-F1
#
_cell.length_a   1.000
_cell.length_b   1.000
_cell.length_c   1.000
_cell.angle_alpha   90.00
_cell.angle_beta   90.00
_cell.angle_gamma   90.00
#
_symmetry.space_group_name_H-M   'P 1'
#
loop_
_entity.id
_entity.type
_entity.pdbx_description
1 polymer ?
#
loop_
_entity_poly.entity_id
_entity_poly.type
_entity_poly.pdbx_seq_one_letter_code
_entity_poly.pdbx_strand_id
1 'polypeptide(L)'
;MTSIQPKEEKIPFQGEDISPNQDKGLIKEIVRQGINDDKPLFDDQAFIHYVGSELDGKIFVNSRDRDEKFNFSLGKGEVIPAWDLGVATMKRGEIARFFSIPKYAYGSKGEKKYQSATSVIFEIELLDFVGKDLSDENDGSIIRRIIRRGEGRKSPNEDGTVEINLKGIYKDNVFDERTVQFIVGLGFLQHIPLGVERAVCKMLLNEHCQLVLKAKALQGLEKFSIPMNESIQYEVTLVKFERLEEERSLNDKEKFEQAELLKARADDLVKNSYYELAAKRYQIVTNLLSSATFRETNDTIKLRQLKIATQSNLALCYLKLGDYRQCKIFCDKALALDARNEKCLFRRGQVYIAFSNFEQAIKDFQTALKINPSNVAAQQQIEHCRQQKIKQKESYKAFFNDTSKPGLFDVDEKV
;
A
#
# COMPACT_ATOMS: atom_id res chain seq x y z
N MET A 1 -15.26 36.78 -47.14
CA MET A 1 -15.17 35.88 -45.98
C MET A 1 -15.93 36.53 -44.84
N THR A 2 -17.20 36.18 -44.69
CA THR A 2 -18.10 36.73 -43.68
C THR A 2 -17.69 36.17 -42.32
N SER A 3 -17.15 37.01 -41.43
CA SER A 3 -16.93 36.64 -40.04
C SER A 3 -18.29 36.43 -39.38
N ILE A 4 -18.67 35.18 -39.15
CA ILE A 4 -19.82 34.85 -38.31
C ILE A 4 -19.43 35.27 -36.89
N GLN A 5 -19.90 36.43 -36.45
CA GLN A 5 -19.92 36.72 -35.03
C GLN A 5 -20.84 35.68 -34.37
N PRO A 6 -20.43 35.03 -33.26
CA PRO A 6 -21.32 34.14 -32.54
C PRO A 6 -22.56 34.94 -32.14
N LYS A 7 -23.75 34.48 -32.52
CA LYS A 7 -25.02 35.02 -32.00
C LYS A 7 -24.93 34.94 -30.48
N GLU A 8 -25.09 36.07 -29.79
CA GLU A 8 -25.27 36.07 -28.34
C GLU A 8 -26.53 35.24 -28.04
N GLU A 9 -26.34 34.05 -27.50
CA GLU A 9 -27.44 33.21 -27.08
C GLU A 9 -28.10 33.81 -25.84
N LYS A 10 -29.42 33.98 -25.90
CA LYS A 10 -30.18 34.58 -24.82
C LYS A 10 -30.22 33.61 -23.63
N ILE A 11 -29.58 34.00 -22.53
CA ILE A 11 -29.60 33.25 -21.27
C ILE A 11 -31.07 33.18 -20.78
N PRO A 12 -31.61 31.98 -20.49
CA PRO A 12 -33.04 31.78 -20.26
C PRO A 12 -33.54 32.24 -18.88
N PHE A 13 -32.64 32.51 -17.94
CA PHE A 13 -32.96 32.94 -16.57
C PHE A 13 -31.87 33.86 -16.00
N GLN A 14 -32.19 34.54 -14.89
CA GLN A 14 -31.22 35.36 -14.17
C GLN A 14 -30.41 34.47 -13.22
N GLY A 15 -29.09 34.48 -13.36
CA GLY A 15 -28.21 33.66 -12.54
C GLY A 15 -26.80 34.22 -12.46
N GLU A 16 -25.98 33.61 -11.63
CA GLU A 16 -24.57 33.92 -11.44
C GLU A 16 -23.72 33.22 -12.50
N ASP A 17 -22.72 33.93 -13.07
CA ASP A 17 -21.73 33.32 -13.95
C ASP A 17 -20.65 32.61 -13.13
N ILE A 18 -20.71 31.28 -13.14
CA ILE A 18 -19.78 30.41 -12.42
C ILE A 18 -18.69 29.82 -13.35
N SER A 19 -18.58 30.33 -14.58
CA SER A 19 -17.53 29.91 -15.49
C SER A 19 -16.15 30.38 -14.98
N PRO A 20 -15.09 29.56 -15.08
CA PRO A 20 -13.75 29.93 -14.62
C PRO A 20 -13.21 31.21 -15.28
N ASN A 21 -13.61 31.46 -16.53
CA ASN A 21 -13.15 32.60 -17.32
C ASN A 21 -14.13 33.78 -17.32
N GLN A 22 -15.24 33.70 -16.56
CA GLN A 22 -16.31 34.72 -16.57
C GLN A 22 -16.80 35.05 -17.99
N ASP A 23 -16.98 34.00 -18.81
CA ASP A 23 -17.33 34.09 -20.22
C ASP A 23 -18.84 33.95 -20.48
N LYS A 24 -19.66 33.99 -19.42
CA LYS A 24 -21.11 33.76 -19.42
C LYS A 24 -21.53 32.41 -20.02
N GLY A 25 -20.58 31.49 -20.18
CA GLY A 25 -20.85 30.18 -20.76
C GLY A 25 -21.45 29.16 -19.79
N LEU A 26 -21.43 29.46 -18.48
CA LEU A 26 -22.02 28.63 -17.44
C LEU A 26 -22.71 29.50 -16.39
N ILE A 27 -24.04 29.53 -16.43
CA ILE A 27 -24.86 30.37 -15.55
C ILE A 27 -25.64 29.50 -14.58
N LYS A 28 -25.57 29.81 -13.29
CA LYS A 28 -26.27 29.10 -12.22
C LYS A 28 -27.39 29.96 -11.63
N GLU A 29 -28.57 29.39 -11.50
CA GLU A 29 -29.67 29.95 -10.71
C GLU A 29 -30.07 28.95 -9.62
N ILE A 30 -30.18 29.42 -8.36
CA ILE A 30 -30.65 28.57 -7.25
C ILE A 30 -32.18 28.58 -7.26
N VAL A 31 -32.78 27.41 -7.46
CA VAL A 31 -34.23 27.19 -7.41
C VAL A 31 -34.69 26.91 -5.98
N ARG A 32 -33.92 26.11 -5.24
CA ARG A 32 -34.14 25.81 -3.83
C ARG A 32 -32.81 25.83 -3.09
N GLN A 33 -32.75 26.60 -2.01
CA GLN A 33 -31.57 26.65 -1.14
C GLN A 33 -31.30 25.27 -0.53
N GLY A 34 -30.01 24.92 -0.41
CA GLY A 34 -29.58 23.75 0.34
C GLY A 34 -29.50 23.99 1.84
N ILE A 35 -29.04 22.98 2.56
CA ILE A 35 -28.80 23.01 4.00
C ILE A 35 -27.31 23.23 4.29
N ASN A 36 -27.03 23.97 5.38
CA ASN A 36 -25.69 24.31 5.86
C ASN A 36 -24.83 25.03 4.78
N ASP A 37 -23.55 25.22 5.08
CA ASP A 37 -22.59 25.84 4.15
C ASP A 37 -21.60 24.85 3.53
N ASP A 38 -21.70 23.56 3.88
CA ASP A 38 -20.84 22.52 3.34
C ASP A 38 -21.11 22.26 1.85
N LYS A 39 -20.02 22.11 1.10
CA LYS A 39 -20.01 21.82 -0.34
C LYS A 39 -19.17 20.58 -0.62
N PRO A 40 -19.44 19.85 -1.72
CA PRO A 40 -18.57 18.77 -2.15
C PRO A 40 -17.20 19.31 -2.59
N LEU A 41 -16.14 18.59 -2.26
CA LEU A 41 -14.77 18.90 -2.64
C LEU A 41 -14.33 18.05 -3.83
N PHE A 42 -13.19 18.40 -4.41
CA PHE A 42 -12.60 17.62 -5.50
C PHE A 42 -12.41 16.15 -5.08
N ASP A 43 -12.80 15.23 -5.96
CA ASP A 43 -12.78 13.76 -5.80
C ASP A 43 -13.83 13.19 -4.81
N ASP A 44 -14.64 14.04 -4.14
CA ASP A 44 -15.80 13.56 -3.36
C ASP A 44 -16.80 12.83 -4.29
N GLN A 45 -17.55 11.88 -3.74
CA GLN A 45 -18.67 11.25 -4.42
C GLN A 45 -19.92 12.10 -4.23
N ALA A 46 -20.44 12.69 -5.31
CA ALA A 46 -21.68 13.46 -5.30
C ALA A 46 -22.85 12.58 -5.75
N PHE A 47 -23.99 12.69 -5.07
CA PHE A 47 -25.24 11.98 -5.38
C PHE A 47 -26.29 12.99 -5.79
N ILE A 48 -26.84 12.85 -7.00
CA ILE A 48 -27.75 13.84 -7.58
C ILE A 48 -28.99 13.23 -8.22
N HIS A 49 -30.04 14.04 -8.29
CA HIS A 49 -31.05 13.94 -9.34
C HIS A 49 -30.86 15.06 -10.35
N TYR A 50 -31.21 14.82 -11.60
CA TYR A 50 -31.12 15.79 -12.67
C TYR A 50 -32.22 15.65 -13.72
N VAL A 51 -32.51 16.77 -14.38
CA VAL A 51 -33.34 16.90 -15.59
C VAL A 51 -32.57 17.78 -16.59
N GLY A 52 -32.40 17.30 -17.82
CA GLY A 52 -31.74 18.03 -18.91
C GLY A 52 -32.71 18.35 -20.04
N SER A 53 -32.70 19.59 -20.50
CA SER A 53 -33.57 20.09 -21.57
C SER A 53 -32.83 20.99 -22.57
N GLU A 54 -33.37 21.07 -23.78
CA GLU A 54 -33.03 22.11 -24.76
C GLU A 54 -33.57 23.49 -24.29
N LEU A 55 -33.17 24.58 -24.96
CA LEU A 55 -33.58 25.95 -24.58
C LEU A 55 -35.07 26.22 -24.81
N ASP A 56 -35.73 25.43 -25.66
CA ASP A 56 -37.18 25.49 -25.90
C ASP A 56 -37.99 24.70 -24.85
N GLY A 57 -37.31 24.08 -23.87
CA GLY A 57 -37.91 23.29 -22.79
C GLY A 57 -38.08 21.81 -23.11
N LYS A 58 -37.72 21.34 -24.31
CA LYS A 58 -37.80 19.92 -24.66
C LYS A 58 -36.80 19.11 -23.82
N ILE A 59 -37.33 18.26 -22.93
CA ILE A 59 -36.54 17.37 -22.08
C ILE A 59 -35.93 16.25 -22.93
N PHE A 60 -34.63 16.01 -22.78
CA PHE A 60 -33.93 14.90 -23.41
C PHE A 60 -33.39 13.87 -22.40
N VAL A 61 -33.31 14.24 -21.11
CA VAL A 61 -32.92 13.31 -20.05
C VAL A 61 -33.56 13.68 -18.72
N ASN A 62 -34.01 12.68 -17.97
CA ASN A 62 -34.55 12.83 -16.63
C ASN A 62 -34.16 11.59 -15.82
N SER A 63 -33.57 11.81 -14.64
CA SER A 63 -33.21 10.74 -13.71
C SER A 63 -34.40 10.23 -12.89
N ARG A 64 -35.38 11.09 -12.60
CA ARG A 64 -36.52 10.77 -11.73
C ARG A 64 -37.49 9.79 -12.40
N ASP A 65 -37.55 9.79 -13.73
CA ASP A 65 -38.35 8.81 -14.50
C ASP A 65 -37.86 7.36 -14.31
N ARG A 66 -36.63 7.18 -13.84
CA ARG A 66 -36.02 5.87 -13.59
C ARG A 66 -35.91 5.51 -12.10
N ASP A 67 -36.31 6.41 -11.21
CA ASP A 67 -36.10 6.31 -9.75
C ASP A 67 -34.64 5.97 -9.36
N GLU A 68 -33.68 6.35 -10.21
CA GLU A 68 -32.26 6.04 -10.05
C GLU A 68 -31.49 7.32 -9.69
N LYS A 69 -30.81 7.28 -8.54
CA LYS A 69 -29.84 8.31 -8.16
C LYS A 69 -28.59 8.15 -9.00
N PHE A 70 -28.09 9.25 -9.55
CA PHE A 70 -26.81 9.27 -10.24
C PHE A 70 -25.70 9.68 -9.29
N ASN A 71 -24.56 9.01 -9.34
CA ASN A 71 -23.38 9.39 -8.57
C ASN A 71 -22.12 9.41 -9.43
N PHE A 72 -21.20 10.31 -9.10
CA PHE A 72 -19.94 10.50 -9.81
C PHE A 72 -18.88 11.12 -8.89
N SER A 73 -17.61 10.99 -9.29
CA SER A 73 -16.47 11.63 -8.63
C SER A 73 -16.31 13.07 -9.11
N LEU A 74 -16.49 14.04 -8.22
CA LEU A 74 -16.51 15.46 -8.57
C LEU A 74 -15.15 15.96 -9.06
N GLY A 75 -15.13 16.65 -10.21
CA GLY A 75 -13.95 17.30 -10.78
C GLY A 75 -13.00 16.37 -11.53
N LYS A 76 -13.39 15.10 -11.72
CA LYS A 76 -12.58 14.09 -12.40
C LYS A 76 -12.83 13.98 -13.90
N GLY A 77 -13.74 14.79 -14.44
CA GLY A 77 -14.14 14.73 -15.84
C GLY A 77 -14.96 13.48 -16.17
N GLU A 78 -15.63 12.88 -15.19
CA GLU A 78 -16.59 11.79 -15.40
C GLU A 78 -17.92 12.29 -16.01
N VAL A 79 -18.18 13.60 -15.87
CA VAL A 79 -19.36 14.29 -16.36
C VAL A 79 -18.95 15.52 -17.19
N ILE A 80 -19.92 16.17 -17.83
CA ILE A 80 -19.67 17.41 -18.58
C ILE A 80 -19.07 18.50 -17.67
N PRO A 81 -18.23 19.41 -18.18
CA PRO A 81 -17.58 20.45 -17.37
C PRO A 81 -18.57 21.30 -16.55
N ALA A 82 -19.76 21.56 -17.09
CA ALA A 82 -20.82 22.29 -16.40
C ALA A 82 -21.25 21.64 -15.08
N TRP A 83 -21.29 20.30 -15.04
CA TRP A 83 -21.66 19.57 -13.84
C TRP A 83 -20.51 19.56 -12.83
N ASP A 84 -19.28 19.32 -13.28
CA ASP A 84 -18.10 19.35 -12.40
C ASP A 84 -17.92 20.71 -11.74
N LEU A 85 -18.10 21.80 -12.48
CA LEU A 85 -18.03 23.16 -11.96
C LEU A 85 -19.28 23.54 -11.15
N GLY A 86 -20.46 23.20 -11.65
CA GLY A 86 -21.75 23.56 -11.06
C GLY A 86 -21.99 22.89 -9.72
N VAL A 87 -21.87 21.57 -9.66
CA VAL A 87 -22.11 20.78 -8.43
C VAL A 87 -21.12 21.15 -7.33
N ALA A 88 -19.88 21.53 -7.67
CA ALA A 88 -18.91 22.05 -6.70
C ALA A 88 -19.36 23.34 -5.98
N THR A 89 -20.32 24.07 -6.54
CA THR A 89 -20.88 25.28 -5.91
C THR A 89 -22.12 25.01 -5.06
N MET A 90 -22.72 23.82 -5.18
CA MET A 90 -24.00 23.48 -4.56
C MET A 90 -23.83 23.04 -3.11
N LYS A 91 -24.85 23.35 -2.31
CA LYS A 91 -25.03 22.83 -0.95
C LYS A 91 -25.85 21.56 -0.96
N ARG A 92 -25.71 20.74 0.08
CA ARG A 92 -26.56 19.54 0.25
C ARG A 92 -28.04 19.92 0.22
N GLY A 93 -28.87 19.17 -0.49
CA GLY A 93 -30.29 19.44 -0.69
C GLY A 93 -30.64 20.59 -1.63
N GLU A 94 -29.66 21.33 -2.16
CA GLU A 94 -29.88 22.44 -3.09
C GLU A 94 -30.45 21.93 -4.43
N ILE A 95 -31.38 22.69 -5.01
CA ILE A 95 -31.81 22.54 -6.40
C ILE A 95 -31.36 23.77 -7.17
N ALA A 96 -30.61 23.58 -8.25
CA ALA A 96 -30.11 24.67 -9.09
C ALA A 96 -30.31 24.35 -10.57
N ARG A 97 -30.55 25.40 -11.37
CA ARG A 97 -30.55 25.35 -12.83
C ARG A 97 -29.23 25.87 -13.37
N PHE A 98 -28.70 25.17 -14.36
CA PHE A 98 -27.45 25.46 -15.03
C PHE A 98 -27.71 25.63 -16.51
N PHE A 99 -27.47 26.83 -17.04
CA PHE A 99 -27.38 27.07 -18.48
C PHE A 99 -25.94 26.88 -18.89
N SER A 100 -25.70 26.11 -19.95
CA SER A 100 -24.34 25.73 -20.36
C SER A 100 -24.19 25.77 -21.87
N ILE A 101 -23.24 26.56 -22.35
CA ILE A 101 -22.87 26.56 -23.77
C ILE A 101 -22.12 25.28 -24.16
N PRO A 102 -22.01 24.94 -25.46
CA PRO A 102 -21.35 23.70 -25.89
C PRO A 102 -19.96 23.48 -25.29
N LYS A 103 -19.17 24.54 -25.07
CA LYS A 103 -17.86 24.49 -24.41
C LYS A 103 -17.89 23.82 -23.02
N TYR A 104 -18.95 24.03 -22.24
CA TYR A 104 -19.12 23.44 -20.91
C TYR A 104 -20.07 22.23 -20.90
N ALA A 105 -20.64 21.87 -22.05
CA ALA A 105 -21.53 20.73 -22.22
C ALA A 105 -20.90 19.66 -23.15
N TYR A 106 -21.50 19.40 -24.32
CA TYR A 106 -21.13 18.30 -25.22
C TYR A 106 -20.18 18.70 -26.37
N GLY A 107 -19.64 19.91 -26.35
CA GLY A 107 -18.74 20.45 -27.38
C GLY A 107 -19.43 20.70 -28.73
N SER A 108 -18.65 21.19 -29.70
CA SER A 108 -19.15 21.54 -31.04
C SER A 108 -19.55 20.34 -31.91
N LYS A 109 -19.12 19.12 -31.53
CA LYS A 109 -19.51 17.88 -32.21
C LYS A 109 -20.79 17.26 -31.63
N GLY A 110 -21.25 17.72 -30.47
CA GLY A 110 -22.35 17.10 -29.72
C GLY A 110 -22.05 15.67 -29.28
N GLU A 111 -23.03 15.01 -28.67
CA GLU A 111 -22.96 13.60 -28.31
C GLU A 111 -23.91 12.80 -29.22
N LYS A 112 -23.50 11.64 -29.76
CA LYS A 112 -24.31 10.86 -30.74
C LYS A 112 -25.73 10.53 -30.25
N LYS A 113 -25.95 10.52 -28.94
CA LYS A 113 -27.21 10.18 -28.28
C LYS A 113 -28.12 11.40 -28.00
N TYR A 114 -27.57 12.62 -27.97
CA TYR A 114 -28.28 13.85 -27.62
C TYR A 114 -28.05 14.89 -28.72
N GLN A 115 -29.11 15.23 -29.43
CA GLN A 115 -29.09 15.64 -30.84
C GLN A 115 -28.59 17.05 -31.17
N SER A 116 -27.89 17.78 -30.30
CA SER A 116 -27.43 19.12 -30.69
C SER A 116 -26.14 19.59 -30.04
N ALA A 117 -25.26 20.13 -30.88
CA ALA A 117 -24.10 20.94 -30.50
C ALA A 117 -24.54 22.36 -30.06
N THR A 118 -25.57 22.43 -29.21
CA THR A 118 -26.19 23.68 -28.74
C THR A 118 -26.09 23.80 -27.24
N SER A 119 -26.42 24.97 -26.73
CA SER A 119 -26.60 25.17 -25.30
C SER A 119 -27.73 24.33 -24.74
N VAL A 120 -27.58 23.95 -23.48
CA VAL A 120 -28.50 23.09 -22.74
C VAL A 120 -28.77 23.67 -21.35
N ILE A 121 -29.89 23.26 -20.77
CA ILE A 121 -30.25 23.57 -19.39
C ILE A 121 -30.29 22.28 -18.60
N PHE A 122 -29.66 22.27 -17.43
CA PHE A 122 -29.80 21.21 -16.45
C PHE A 122 -30.37 21.74 -15.15
N GLU A 123 -31.46 21.16 -14.66
CA GLU A 123 -31.87 21.29 -13.26
C GLU A 123 -31.27 20.12 -12.49
N ILE A 124 -30.48 20.40 -11.45
CA ILE A 124 -29.80 19.41 -10.63
C ILE A 124 -30.22 19.61 -9.17
N GLU A 125 -30.56 18.51 -8.51
CA GLU A 125 -30.72 18.42 -7.06
C GLU A 125 -29.53 17.66 -6.48
N LEU A 126 -28.75 18.32 -5.62
CA LEU A 126 -27.65 17.68 -4.90
C LEU A 126 -28.21 16.98 -3.66
N LEU A 127 -28.39 15.66 -3.72
CA LEU A 127 -28.99 14.88 -2.65
C LEU A 127 -28.02 14.74 -1.47
N ASP A 128 -26.80 14.33 -1.76
CA ASP A 128 -25.76 14.03 -0.78
C ASP A 128 -24.38 14.15 -1.45
N PHE A 129 -23.33 14.26 -0.65
CA PHE A 129 -21.96 13.98 -1.06
C PHE A 129 -21.18 13.40 0.12
N VAL A 130 -20.25 12.50 -0.18
CA VAL A 130 -19.34 11.92 0.81
C VAL A 130 -17.91 11.95 0.29
N GLY A 131 -16.93 11.95 1.21
CA GLY A 131 -15.54 11.77 0.82
C GLY A 131 -15.32 10.45 0.07
N LYS A 132 -14.24 10.36 -0.70
CA LYS A 132 -13.89 9.15 -1.43
C LYS A 132 -13.51 8.03 -0.46
N ASP A 133 -14.14 6.87 -0.60
CA ASP A 133 -13.71 5.65 0.11
C ASP A 133 -12.45 5.07 -0.55
N LEU A 134 -11.40 4.88 0.25
CA LEU A 134 -10.12 4.32 -0.15
C LEU A 134 -9.88 2.91 0.43
N SER A 135 -10.88 2.33 1.09
CA SER A 135 -10.81 0.94 1.55
C SER A 135 -10.86 -0.04 0.39
N ASP A 136 -10.15 -1.16 0.50
CA ASP A 136 -10.08 -2.15 -0.60
C ASP A 136 -11.46 -2.81 -0.85
N GLU A 137 -12.30 -2.88 0.18
CA GLU A 137 -13.61 -3.54 0.17
C GLU A 137 -14.77 -2.55 -0.01
N ASN A 138 -14.50 -1.24 -0.16
CA ASN A 138 -15.51 -0.17 -0.13
C ASN A 138 -16.40 -0.24 1.12
N ASP A 139 -15.78 -0.49 2.28
CA ASP A 139 -16.43 -0.68 3.57
C ASP A 139 -16.55 0.62 4.41
N GLY A 140 -16.11 1.75 3.86
CA GLY A 140 -16.14 3.06 4.50
C GLY A 140 -15.11 3.23 5.63
N SER A 141 -14.15 2.31 5.76
CA SER A 141 -13.11 2.35 6.81
C SER A 141 -12.08 3.46 6.61
N ILE A 142 -11.92 3.98 5.38
CA ILE A 142 -10.97 5.04 5.03
C ILE A 142 -11.68 6.03 4.10
N ILE A 143 -12.23 7.10 4.65
CA ILE A 143 -12.86 8.16 3.86
C ILE A 143 -11.90 9.33 3.73
N ARG A 144 -11.61 9.77 2.50
CA ARG A 144 -10.75 10.93 2.21
C ARG A 144 -11.55 12.09 1.64
N ARG A 145 -11.30 13.31 2.12
CA ARG A 145 -11.72 14.56 1.48
C ARG A 145 -10.50 15.42 1.16
N ILE A 146 -10.34 15.82 -0.10
CA ILE A 146 -9.18 16.61 -0.54
C ILE A 146 -9.46 18.10 -0.30
N ILE A 147 -8.75 18.70 0.66
CA ILE A 147 -8.89 20.12 1.02
C ILE A 147 -8.05 20.98 0.06
N ARG A 148 -6.82 20.54 -0.25
CA ARG A 148 -5.94 21.17 -1.24
C ARG A 148 -5.43 20.12 -2.21
N ARG A 149 -5.62 20.37 -3.50
CA ARG A 149 -5.13 19.48 -4.56
C ARG A 149 -3.60 19.45 -4.56
N GLY A 150 -3.05 18.25 -4.71
CA GLY A 150 -1.64 18.08 -5.01
C GLY A 150 -1.33 18.26 -6.49
N GLU A 151 -0.06 18.10 -6.82
CA GLU A 151 0.49 18.29 -8.16
C GLU A 151 1.24 17.05 -8.66
N GLY A 152 1.47 17.02 -9.97
CA GLY A 152 2.09 15.88 -10.65
C GLY A 152 1.11 14.75 -10.95
N ARG A 153 1.66 13.58 -11.32
CA ARG A 153 0.89 12.41 -11.78
C ARG A 153 1.23 11.12 -11.04
N LYS A 154 2.35 11.09 -10.30
CA LYS A 154 2.81 9.93 -9.54
C LYS A 154 2.42 10.11 -8.08
N SER A 155 2.05 9.01 -7.43
CA SER A 155 1.87 8.92 -5.98
C SER A 155 2.97 8.06 -5.35
N PRO A 156 3.11 7.99 -4.03
CA PRO A 156 3.97 6.99 -3.37
C PRO A 156 3.59 5.54 -3.73
N ASN A 157 4.56 4.62 -3.70
CA ASN A 157 4.34 3.18 -3.85
C ASN A 157 4.88 2.38 -2.66
N GLU A 158 4.54 1.09 -2.60
CA GLU A 158 5.05 0.15 -1.58
C GLU A 158 6.57 0.18 -1.51
N ASP A 159 7.11 0.14 -0.30
CA ASP A 159 8.54 0.35 0.00
C ASP A 159 9.10 1.71 -0.49
N GLY A 160 8.29 2.62 -1.03
CA GLY A 160 8.70 4.01 -1.25
C GLY A 160 8.93 4.74 0.07
N THR A 161 9.76 5.78 0.05
CA THR A 161 9.94 6.66 1.21
C THR A 161 8.97 7.82 1.10
N VAL A 162 8.31 8.19 2.19
CA VAL A 162 7.41 9.35 2.25
C VAL A 162 7.75 10.23 3.44
N GLU A 163 7.51 11.52 3.28
CA GLU A 163 7.49 12.51 4.34
C GLU A 163 6.13 13.19 4.33
N ILE A 164 5.44 13.15 5.48
CA ILE A 164 4.12 13.75 5.65
C ILE A 164 4.09 14.68 6.85
N ASN A 165 3.27 15.72 6.77
CA ASN A 165 2.76 16.40 7.95
C ASN A 165 1.45 15.72 8.36
N LEU A 166 1.36 15.31 9.60
CA LEU A 166 0.25 14.53 10.13
C LEU A 166 -0.32 15.23 11.36
N LYS A 167 -1.64 15.23 11.49
CA LYS A 167 -2.35 15.65 12.70
C LYS A 167 -3.53 14.71 12.96
N GLY A 168 -3.43 13.88 13.99
CA GLY A 168 -4.47 12.95 14.44
C GLY A 168 -5.37 13.58 15.50
N ILE A 169 -6.67 13.47 15.29
CA ILE A 169 -7.72 14.05 16.12
C ILE A 169 -8.69 12.95 16.54
N TYR A 170 -8.94 12.85 17.85
CA TYR A 170 -9.91 11.92 18.42
C TYR A 170 -10.76 12.66 19.47
N LYS A 171 -12.09 12.64 19.29
CA LYS A 171 -13.05 13.37 20.16
C LYS A 171 -12.60 14.83 20.39
N ASP A 172 -12.31 15.53 19.30
CA ASP A 172 -11.85 16.93 19.24
C ASP A 172 -10.48 17.22 19.88
N ASN A 173 -9.77 16.20 20.38
CA ASN A 173 -8.44 16.35 20.94
C ASN A 173 -7.37 15.90 19.94
N VAL A 174 -6.34 16.72 19.76
CA VAL A 174 -5.16 16.37 18.98
C VAL A 174 -4.30 15.42 19.81
N PHE A 175 -4.01 14.22 19.30
CA PHE A 175 -3.22 13.20 20.01
C PHE A 175 -1.86 12.91 19.36
N ASP A 176 -1.68 13.25 18.08
CA ASP A 176 -0.41 13.14 17.36
C ASP A 176 -0.34 14.29 16.35
N GLU A 177 0.69 15.14 16.40
CA GLU A 177 0.90 16.22 15.43
C GLU A 177 2.39 16.40 15.19
N ARG A 178 2.85 16.06 13.99
CA ARG A 178 4.27 16.08 13.62
C ARG A 178 4.49 15.93 12.13
N THR A 179 5.68 16.32 11.70
CA THR A 179 6.27 15.85 10.44
C THR A 179 6.95 14.51 10.69
N VAL A 180 6.69 13.52 9.84
CA VAL A 180 7.25 12.17 9.97
C VAL A 180 7.67 11.64 8.61
N GLN A 181 8.86 11.05 8.58
CA GLN A 181 9.35 10.28 7.44
C GLN A 181 9.23 8.79 7.75
N PHE A 182 8.67 8.02 6.82
CA PHE A 182 8.56 6.57 6.96
C PHE A 182 8.59 5.87 5.59
N ILE A 183 8.67 4.54 5.63
CA ILE A 183 8.62 3.68 4.45
C ILE A 183 7.20 3.15 4.31
N VAL A 184 6.60 3.32 3.14
CA VAL A 184 5.24 2.81 2.85
C VAL A 184 5.21 1.29 3.06
N GLY A 185 4.22 0.83 3.82
CA GLY A 185 4.07 -0.56 4.25
C GLY A 185 4.74 -0.87 5.60
N LEU A 186 5.49 0.08 6.15
CA LEU A 186 6.18 0.01 7.44
C LEU A 186 5.87 1.23 8.34
N GLY A 187 4.81 1.97 8.05
CA GLY A 187 4.41 3.15 8.84
C GLY A 187 4.12 2.83 10.30
N PHE A 188 3.66 1.61 10.61
CA PHE A 188 3.46 1.15 11.99
C PHE A 188 4.72 1.26 12.89
N LEU A 189 5.93 1.17 12.33
CA LEU A 189 7.18 1.39 13.08
C LEU A 189 7.29 2.82 13.62
N GLN A 190 6.60 3.76 12.99
CA GLN A 190 6.50 5.16 13.38
C GLN A 190 5.12 5.49 13.97
N HIS A 191 4.31 4.49 14.33
CA HIS A 191 2.95 4.62 14.83
C HIS A 191 1.99 5.31 13.84
N ILE A 192 2.18 5.06 12.55
CA ILE A 192 1.28 5.52 11.50
C ILE A 192 0.22 4.45 11.27
N PRO A 193 -1.08 4.81 11.29
CA PRO A 193 -2.14 3.84 11.06
C PRO A 193 -2.18 3.39 9.61
N LEU A 194 -2.60 2.14 9.40
CA LEU A 194 -2.78 1.55 8.07
C LEU A 194 -3.64 2.42 7.14
N GLY A 195 -4.67 3.07 7.67
CA GLY A 195 -5.53 3.99 6.92
C GLY A 195 -4.78 5.20 6.35
N VAL A 196 -3.86 5.79 7.13
CA VAL A 196 -3.00 6.89 6.64
C VAL A 196 -2.05 6.37 5.56
N GLU A 197 -1.41 5.21 5.76
CA GLU A 197 -0.50 4.64 4.75
C GLU A 197 -1.20 4.41 3.41
N ARG A 198 -2.40 3.80 3.44
CA ARG A 198 -3.22 3.56 2.24
C ARG A 198 -3.62 4.86 1.56
N ALA A 199 -4.02 5.86 2.34
CA ALA A 199 -4.36 7.17 1.79
C ALA A 199 -3.16 7.83 1.10
N VAL A 200 -1.99 7.82 1.74
CA VAL A 200 -0.75 8.40 1.20
C VAL A 200 -0.38 7.79 -0.16
N CYS A 201 -0.58 6.49 -0.39
CA CYS A 201 -0.38 5.86 -1.70
C CYS A 201 -1.30 6.39 -2.82
N LYS A 202 -2.36 7.12 -2.47
CA LYS A 202 -3.32 7.74 -3.40
C LYS A 202 -3.21 9.28 -3.44
N MET A 203 -2.29 9.85 -2.68
CA MET A 203 -2.05 11.30 -2.64
C MET A 203 -1.04 11.72 -3.72
N LEU A 204 -1.23 12.94 -4.23
CA LEU A 204 -0.24 13.65 -5.05
C LEU A 204 0.67 14.53 -4.18
N LEU A 205 1.81 14.94 -4.73
CA LEU A 205 2.75 15.84 -4.02
C LEU A 205 2.02 17.12 -3.58
N ASN A 206 2.26 17.60 -2.36
CA ASN A 206 1.63 18.79 -1.77
C ASN A 206 0.12 18.70 -1.52
N GLU A 207 -0.52 17.55 -1.81
CA GLU A 207 -1.93 17.28 -1.47
C GLU A 207 -2.11 17.38 0.04
N HIS A 208 -3.17 18.10 0.45
CA HIS A 208 -3.62 18.16 1.83
C HIS A 208 -5.06 17.65 1.90
N CYS A 209 -5.28 16.63 2.73
CA CYS A 209 -6.57 15.98 2.85
C CYS A 209 -6.95 15.73 4.31
N GLN A 210 -8.25 15.63 4.54
CA GLN A 210 -8.81 15.08 5.76
C GLN A 210 -9.13 13.60 5.52
N LEU A 211 -8.83 12.77 6.50
CA LEU A 211 -9.17 11.36 6.54
C LEU A 211 -10.09 11.09 7.72
N VAL A 212 -11.08 10.24 7.52
CA VAL A 212 -11.85 9.61 8.58
C VAL A 212 -11.54 8.13 8.56
N LEU A 213 -10.98 7.61 9.66
CA LEU A 213 -10.54 6.23 9.79
C LEU A 213 -11.39 5.48 10.81
N LYS A 214 -11.71 4.21 10.50
CA LYS A 214 -12.49 3.30 11.36
C LYS A 214 -11.96 1.87 11.29
N ALA A 215 -12.29 1.06 12.30
CA ALA A 215 -12.09 -0.39 12.28
C ALA A 215 -10.64 -0.79 11.92
N LYS A 216 -10.46 -1.67 10.91
CA LYS A 216 -9.15 -2.19 10.48
C LYS A 216 -8.16 -1.10 10.02
N ALA A 217 -8.65 0.09 9.66
CA ALA A 217 -7.80 1.21 9.27
C ALA A 217 -7.00 1.81 10.46
N LEU A 218 -7.35 1.48 11.70
CA LEU A 218 -6.72 1.99 12.93
C LEU A 218 -5.49 1.19 13.40
N GLN A 219 -5.18 0.06 12.75
CA GLN A 219 -3.99 -0.74 13.07
C GLN A 219 -2.72 0.13 12.99
N GLY A 220 -1.87 0.08 14.03
CA GLY A 220 -0.68 0.95 14.15
C GLY A 220 -0.79 2.06 15.20
N LEU A 221 -1.95 2.20 15.86
CA LEU A 221 -2.21 3.21 16.91
C LEU A 221 -2.18 2.67 18.34
N GLU A 222 -1.58 1.49 18.56
CA GLU A 222 -1.58 0.80 19.86
C GLU A 222 -1.00 1.69 20.97
N LYS A 223 -0.01 2.52 20.64
CA LYS A 223 0.62 3.48 21.57
C LYS A 223 -0.35 4.53 22.13
N PHE A 224 -1.37 4.91 21.38
CA PHE A 224 -2.27 6.01 21.73
C PHE A 224 -3.53 5.55 22.47
N SER A 225 -3.70 4.25 22.69
CA SER A 225 -4.86 3.67 23.38
C SER A 225 -6.22 4.05 22.75
N ILE A 226 -6.24 4.24 21.43
CA ILE A 226 -7.47 4.53 20.67
C ILE A 226 -8.28 3.23 20.52
N PRO A 227 -9.58 3.21 20.90
CA PRO A 227 -10.41 2.03 20.73
C PRO A 227 -10.65 1.67 19.25
N MET A 228 -10.57 0.39 18.89
CA MET A 228 -10.69 -0.09 17.49
C MET A 228 -12.08 0.06 16.87
N ASN A 229 -13.12 0.29 17.69
CA ASN A 229 -14.50 0.47 17.25
C ASN A 229 -14.89 1.95 17.04
N GLU A 230 -13.97 2.88 17.28
CA GLU A 230 -14.21 4.30 17.16
C GLU A 230 -13.90 4.82 15.76
N SER A 231 -14.34 6.06 15.50
CA SER A 231 -13.93 6.82 14.32
C SER A 231 -12.95 7.91 14.76
N ILE A 232 -11.84 8.05 14.04
CA ILE A 232 -10.88 9.13 14.26
C ILE A 232 -10.70 9.94 12.99
N GLN A 233 -10.15 11.14 13.14
CA GLN A 233 -9.83 12.01 12.04
C GLN A 233 -8.32 12.21 11.94
N TYR A 234 -7.84 12.37 10.71
CA TYR A 234 -6.50 12.84 10.44
C TYR A 234 -6.54 13.97 9.43
N GLU A 235 -5.67 14.97 9.62
CA GLU A 235 -5.25 15.86 8.55
C GLU A 235 -3.87 15.40 8.09
N VAL A 236 -3.70 15.20 6.79
CA VAL A 236 -2.45 14.70 6.20
C VAL A 236 -2.04 15.58 5.04
N THR A 237 -0.77 15.98 5.01
CA THR A 237 -0.15 16.64 3.87
C THR A 237 1.02 15.79 3.37
N LEU A 238 1.03 15.44 2.09
CA LEU A 238 2.16 14.77 1.47
C LEU A 238 3.23 15.79 1.09
N VAL A 239 4.35 15.81 1.83
CA VAL A 239 5.42 16.81 1.68
C VAL A 239 6.43 16.37 0.64
N LYS A 240 6.88 15.11 0.73
CA LYS A 240 7.88 14.55 -0.17
C LYS A 240 7.65 13.05 -0.32
N PHE A 241 8.01 12.49 -1.47
CA PHE A 241 8.15 11.05 -1.61
C PHE A 241 9.21 10.65 -2.62
N GLU A 242 9.74 9.45 -2.44
CA GLU A 242 10.66 8.77 -3.34
C GLU A 242 10.11 7.37 -3.61
N ARG A 243 9.98 7.02 -4.89
CA ARG A 243 9.44 5.73 -5.31
C ARG A 243 10.55 4.73 -5.55
N LEU A 244 10.24 3.45 -5.34
CA LEU A 244 11.04 2.38 -5.94
C LEU A 244 10.58 2.13 -7.37
N GLU A 245 11.52 1.86 -8.27
CA GLU A 245 11.21 1.54 -9.65
C GLU A 245 11.02 0.02 -9.82
N GLU A 246 10.26 -0.36 -10.84
CA GLU A 246 9.98 -1.76 -11.13
C GLU A 246 11.25 -2.47 -11.65
N GLU A 247 11.44 -3.75 -11.33
CA GLU A 247 12.66 -4.49 -11.69
C GLU A 247 12.97 -4.41 -13.20
N ARG A 248 11.94 -4.44 -14.05
CA ARG A 248 12.08 -4.39 -15.52
C ARG A 248 12.64 -3.06 -16.05
N SER A 249 12.53 -1.99 -15.28
CA SER A 249 13.05 -0.66 -15.65
C SER A 249 14.46 -0.40 -15.13
N LEU A 250 15.00 -1.29 -14.28
CA LEU A 250 16.30 -1.11 -13.66
C LEU A 250 17.41 -1.76 -14.49
N ASN A 251 18.51 -1.03 -14.68
CA ASN A 251 19.77 -1.62 -15.12
C ASN A 251 20.46 -2.35 -13.95
N ASP A 252 21.52 -3.12 -14.23
CA ASP A 252 22.16 -3.97 -13.21
C ASP A 252 22.75 -3.19 -12.03
N LYS A 253 23.25 -1.98 -12.25
CA LYS A 253 23.74 -1.10 -11.18
C LYS A 253 22.59 -0.60 -10.31
N GLU A 254 21.50 -0.13 -10.92
CA GLU A 254 20.33 0.35 -10.19
C GLU A 254 19.64 -0.79 -9.41
N LYS A 255 19.59 -2.01 -9.96
CA LYS A 255 19.13 -3.20 -9.24
C LYS A 255 19.95 -3.44 -7.97
N PHE A 256 21.27 -3.32 -8.07
CA PHE A 256 22.16 -3.50 -6.93
C PHE A 256 21.94 -2.41 -5.87
N GLU A 257 21.87 -1.14 -6.27
CA GLU A 257 21.61 -0.01 -5.36
C GLU A 257 20.24 -0.14 -4.66
N GLN A 258 19.18 -0.49 -5.41
CA GLN A 258 17.86 -0.74 -4.83
C GLN A 258 17.85 -1.97 -3.91
N ALA A 259 18.61 -3.01 -4.23
CA ALA A 259 18.76 -4.19 -3.38
C ALA A 259 19.49 -3.86 -2.07
N GLU A 260 20.51 -2.99 -2.09
CA GLU A 260 21.17 -2.50 -0.87
C GLU A 260 20.21 -1.73 0.02
N LEU A 261 19.43 -0.82 -0.57
CA LEU A 261 18.41 -0.05 0.15
C LEU A 261 17.35 -0.96 0.80
N LEU A 262 16.77 -1.89 0.02
CA LEU A 262 15.77 -2.82 0.51
C LEU A 262 16.32 -3.77 1.59
N LYS A 263 17.58 -4.19 1.44
CA LYS A 263 18.25 -4.98 2.48
C LYS A 263 18.40 -4.18 3.78
N ALA A 264 18.84 -2.93 3.72
CA ALA A 264 18.97 -2.09 4.91
C ALA A 264 17.64 -1.91 5.66
N ARG A 265 16.53 -1.80 4.92
CA ARG A 265 15.17 -1.75 5.48
C ARG A 265 14.75 -3.09 6.10
N ALA A 266 15.07 -4.21 5.45
CA ALA A 266 14.85 -5.53 6.03
C ALA A 266 15.70 -5.78 7.28
N ASP A 267 16.93 -5.25 7.34
CA ASP A 267 17.77 -5.30 8.54
C ASP A 267 17.10 -4.58 9.72
N ASP A 268 16.42 -3.45 9.46
CA ASP A 268 15.68 -2.71 10.50
C ASP A 268 14.51 -3.51 11.07
N LEU A 269 13.79 -4.24 10.21
CA LEU A 269 12.74 -5.16 10.66
C LEU A 269 13.29 -6.28 11.53
N VAL A 270 14.46 -6.83 11.19
CA VAL A 270 15.14 -7.83 12.02
C VAL A 270 15.49 -7.27 13.40
N LYS A 271 15.99 -6.02 13.48
CA LYS A 271 16.28 -5.36 14.76
C LYS A 271 15.03 -5.22 15.63
N ASN A 272 13.90 -4.95 14.99
CA ASN A 272 12.60 -4.84 15.66
C ASN A 272 11.84 -6.19 15.77
N SER A 273 12.50 -7.32 15.49
CA SER A 273 11.95 -8.68 15.59
C SER A 273 10.77 -9.01 14.67
N TYR A 274 10.53 -8.21 13.62
CA TYR A 274 9.54 -8.48 12.58
C TYR A 274 10.07 -9.47 11.53
N TYR A 275 10.40 -10.69 11.96
CA TYR A 275 11.10 -11.67 11.14
C TYR A 275 10.33 -12.12 9.90
N GLU A 276 8.99 -12.21 9.96
CA GLU A 276 8.17 -12.58 8.79
C GLU A 276 8.24 -11.50 7.69
N LEU A 277 8.05 -10.24 8.07
CA LEU A 277 8.13 -9.11 7.14
C LEU A 277 9.55 -8.92 6.61
N ALA A 278 10.56 -9.10 7.46
CA ALA A 278 11.96 -9.08 7.05
C ALA A 278 12.25 -10.16 6.01
N ALA A 279 11.78 -11.40 6.23
CA ALA A 279 11.96 -12.51 5.29
C ALA A 279 11.35 -12.20 3.91
N LYS A 280 10.11 -11.68 3.88
CA LYS A 280 9.45 -11.26 2.62
C LYS A 280 10.29 -10.24 1.86
N ARG A 281 10.84 -9.23 2.55
CA ARG A 281 11.69 -8.19 1.92
C ARG A 281 13.04 -8.71 1.45
N TYR A 282 13.73 -9.54 2.24
CA TYR A 282 14.96 -10.17 1.76
C TYR A 282 14.73 -11.10 0.57
N GLN A 283 13.54 -11.68 0.41
CA GLN A 283 13.19 -12.46 -0.77
C GLN A 283 13.13 -11.57 -2.03
N ILE A 284 12.56 -10.36 -1.92
CA ILE A 284 12.59 -9.34 -2.99
C ILE A 284 14.05 -8.98 -3.34
N VAL A 285 14.88 -8.72 -2.32
CA VAL A 285 16.32 -8.47 -2.50
C VAL A 285 17.00 -9.62 -3.25
N THR A 286 16.71 -10.87 -2.87
CA THR A 286 17.28 -12.06 -3.53
C THR A 286 16.91 -12.13 -5.01
N ASN A 287 15.67 -11.78 -5.36
CA ASN A 287 15.22 -11.76 -6.76
C ASN A 287 15.97 -10.69 -7.57
N LEU A 288 16.06 -9.46 -7.06
CA LEU A 288 16.83 -8.37 -7.71
C LEU A 288 18.30 -8.75 -7.93
N LEU A 289 18.94 -9.34 -6.93
CA LEU A 289 20.34 -9.75 -7.03
C LEU A 289 20.55 -10.96 -7.96
N SER A 290 19.52 -11.79 -8.17
CA SER A 290 19.60 -12.93 -9.06
C SER A 290 19.62 -12.53 -10.54
N SER A 291 18.95 -11.42 -10.88
CA SER A 291 18.85 -10.92 -12.26
C SER A 291 19.94 -9.90 -12.62
N ALA A 292 20.76 -9.45 -11.66
CA ALA A 292 21.87 -8.53 -11.90
C ALA A 292 23.14 -9.25 -12.37
N THR A 293 23.76 -8.77 -13.44
CA THR A 293 25.00 -9.32 -14.01
C THR A 293 26.12 -8.29 -14.12
N PHE A 294 27.23 -8.52 -13.41
CA PHE A 294 28.41 -7.64 -13.48
C PHE A 294 29.57 -8.34 -14.19
N ARG A 295 30.33 -7.57 -14.97
CA ARG A 295 31.57 -8.05 -15.63
C ARG A 295 32.82 -7.67 -14.85
N GLU A 296 32.79 -6.54 -14.16
CA GLU A 296 33.94 -6.04 -13.41
C GLU A 296 34.17 -6.82 -12.12
N THR A 297 35.43 -7.16 -11.84
CA THR A 297 35.81 -7.96 -10.67
C THR A 297 35.35 -7.34 -9.36
N ASN A 298 35.45 -6.02 -9.21
CA ASN A 298 35.04 -5.35 -7.97
C ASN A 298 33.53 -5.44 -7.73
N ASP A 299 32.71 -5.26 -8.77
CA ASP A 299 31.26 -5.30 -8.65
C ASP A 299 30.74 -6.73 -8.47
N THR A 300 31.38 -7.73 -9.09
CA THR A 300 31.07 -9.14 -8.84
C THR A 300 31.37 -9.56 -7.39
N ILE A 301 32.45 -9.03 -6.79
CA ILE A 301 32.76 -9.23 -5.36
C ILE A 301 31.67 -8.61 -4.48
N LYS A 302 31.29 -7.36 -4.74
CA LYS A 302 30.21 -6.67 -3.98
C LYS A 302 28.87 -7.41 -4.10
N LEU A 303 28.49 -7.83 -5.31
CA LEU A 303 27.29 -8.64 -5.55
C LEU A 303 27.32 -9.94 -4.75
N ARG A 304 28.45 -10.66 -4.74
CA ARG A 304 28.61 -11.90 -3.97
C ARG A 304 28.47 -11.64 -2.47
N GLN A 305 29.11 -10.61 -1.94
CA GLN A 305 29.02 -10.23 -0.52
C GLN A 305 27.58 -9.90 -0.12
N LEU A 306 26.88 -9.12 -0.94
CA LEU A 306 25.49 -8.74 -0.69
C LEU A 306 24.55 -9.97 -0.75
N LYS A 307 24.77 -10.90 -1.69
CA LYS A 307 24.04 -12.19 -1.76
C LYS A 307 24.26 -13.02 -0.49
N ILE A 308 25.51 -13.17 -0.04
CA ILE A 308 25.85 -13.91 1.19
C ILE A 308 25.16 -13.28 2.39
N ALA A 309 25.26 -11.96 2.55
CA ALA A 309 24.66 -11.24 3.68
C ALA A 309 23.12 -11.41 3.69
N THR A 310 22.48 -11.25 2.53
CA THR A 310 21.03 -11.41 2.36
C THR A 310 20.58 -12.83 2.70
N GLN A 311 21.24 -13.85 2.17
CA GLN A 311 20.89 -15.25 2.45
C GLN A 311 21.16 -15.64 3.90
N SER A 312 22.26 -15.14 4.49
CA SER A 312 22.53 -15.29 5.91
C SER A 312 21.39 -14.71 6.75
N ASN A 313 20.94 -13.49 6.46
CA ASN A 313 19.85 -12.86 7.22
C ASN A 313 18.49 -13.51 6.97
N LEU A 314 18.20 -14.04 5.77
CA LEU A 314 17.03 -14.90 5.53
C LEU A 314 17.05 -16.14 6.42
N ALA A 315 18.19 -16.82 6.51
CA ALA A 315 18.34 -17.97 7.40
C ALA A 315 18.11 -17.59 8.87
N LEU A 316 18.55 -16.41 9.31
CA LEU A 316 18.24 -15.90 10.64
C LEU A 316 16.73 -15.74 10.84
N CYS A 317 16.03 -15.12 9.89
CA CYS A 317 14.58 -14.90 9.99
C CYS A 317 13.83 -16.22 10.10
N TYR A 318 14.12 -17.19 9.23
CA TYR A 318 13.46 -18.49 9.27
C TYR A 318 13.81 -19.30 10.52
N LEU A 319 15.06 -19.22 11.01
CA LEU A 319 15.42 -19.83 12.29
C LEU A 319 14.57 -19.27 13.44
N LYS A 320 14.35 -17.95 13.46
CA LYS A 320 13.53 -17.28 14.48
C LYS A 320 12.04 -17.58 14.36
N LEU A 321 11.56 -17.85 13.15
CA LEU A 321 10.20 -18.30 12.87
C LEU A 321 9.99 -19.81 13.12
N GLY A 322 11.06 -20.56 13.41
CA GLY A 322 10.99 -22.02 13.58
C GLY A 322 10.88 -22.81 12.27
N ASP A 323 10.95 -22.15 11.11
CA ASP A 323 11.00 -22.83 9.82
C ASP A 323 12.43 -23.32 9.53
N TYR A 324 12.77 -24.44 10.16
CA TYR A 324 14.09 -25.05 10.04
C TYR A 324 14.40 -25.52 8.61
N ARG A 325 13.37 -25.86 7.81
CA ARG A 325 13.57 -26.29 6.42
C ARG A 325 14.06 -25.13 5.57
N GLN A 326 13.38 -23.99 5.62
CA GLN A 326 13.82 -22.78 4.90
C GLN A 326 15.15 -22.27 5.44
N CYS A 327 15.34 -22.25 6.76
CA CYS A 327 16.62 -21.86 7.37
C CYS A 327 17.79 -22.66 6.76
N LYS A 328 17.67 -23.98 6.68
CA LYS A 328 18.71 -24.84 6.09
C LYS A 328 18.98 -24.48 4.62
N ILE A 329 17.94 -24.30 3.81
CA ILE A 329 18.07 -23.95 2.39
C ILE A 329 18.90 -22.67 2.22
N PHE A 330 18.59 -21.63 2.99
CA PHE A 330 19.31 -20.36 2.88
C PHE A 330 20.72 -20.40 3.49
N CYS A 331 20.96 -21.20 4.53
CA CYS A 331 22.32 -21.51 4.99
C CYS A 331 23.14 -22.21 3.89
N ASP A 332 22.58 -23.22 3.23
CA ASP A 332 23.26 -23.97 2.18
C ASP A 332 23.61 -23.06 0.99
N LYS A 333 22.67 -22.20 0.56
CA LYS A 333 22.94 -21.20 -0.49
C LYS A 333 24.06 -20.24 -0.09
N ALA A 334 24.05 -19.74 1.15
CA ALA A 334 25.09 -18.82 1.63
C ALA A 334 26.45 -19.52 1.70
N LEU A 335 26.50 -20.77 2.15
CA LEU A 335 27.72 -21.57 2.26
C LEU A 335 28.26 -22.03 0.90
N ALA A 336 27.40 -22.18 -0.11
CA ALA A 336 27.85 -22.39 -1.50
C ALA A 336 28.60 -21.16 -2.04
N LEU A 337 28.25 -19.96 -1.58
CA LEU A 337 28.94 -18.71 -1.92
C LEU A 337 30.13 -18.41 -1.00
N ASP A 338 30.08 -18.81 0.25
CA ASP A 338 31.15 -18.65 1.24
C ASP A 338 31.12 -19.80 2.25
N ALA A 339 31.90 -20.85 1.99
CA ALA A 339 31.98 -22.02 2.86
C ALA A 339 32.53 -21.70 4.25
N ARG A 340 33.13 -20.51 4.45
CA ARG A 340 33.66 -20.04 5.73
C ARG A 340 32.72 -19.08 6.46
N ASN A 341 31.45 -18.99 6.05
CA ASN A 341 30.48 -18.15 6.72
C ASN A 341 30.10 -18.72 8.10
N GLU A 342 30.75 -18.24 9.16
CA GLU A 342 30.55 -18.69 10.54
C GLU A 342 29.07 -18.66 10.95
N LYS A 343 28.36 -17.57 10.66
CA LYS A 343 26.95 -17.39 11.02
C LYS A 343 26.07 -18.48 10.42
N CYS A 344 26.28 -18.82 9.15
CA CYS A 344 25.47 -19.84 8.47
C CYS A 344 25.82 -21.25 8.93
N LEU A 345 27.10 -21.55 9.17
CA LEU A 345 27.51 -22.84 9.77
C LEU A 345 26.83 -23.02 11.14
N PHE A 346 26.90 -21.99 11.99
CA PHE A 346 26.29 -22.03 13.31
C PHE A 346 24.76 -22.25 13.24
N ARG A 347 24.07 -21.46 12.41
CA ARG A 347 22.60 -21.56 12.24
C ARG A 347 22.18 -22.92 11.66
N ARG A 348 22.91 -23.45 10.67
CA ARG A 348 22.64 -24.78 10.10
C ARG A 348 22.90 -25.90 11.11
N GLY A 349 23.91 -25.76 11.96
CA GLY A 349 24.14 -26.64 13.11
C GLY A 349 22.94 -26.69 14.06
N GLN A 350 22.34 -25.53 14.37
CA GLN A 350 21.11 -25.46 15.19
C GLN A 350 19.93 -26.16 14.50
N VAL A 351 19.80 -26.02 13.18
CA VAL A 351 18.78 -26.76 12.40
C VAL A 351 19.01 -28.27 12.49
N TYR A 352 20.26 -28.73 12.38
CA TYR A 352 20.55 -30.17 12.50
C TYR A 352 20.22 -30.72 13.89
N ILE A 353 20.44 -29.95 14.96
CA ILE A 353 19.95 -30.30 16.30
C ILE A 353 18.42 -30.48 16.29
N ALA A 354 17.68 -29.55 15.70
CA ALA A 354 16.22 -29.63 15.61
C ALA A 354 15.74 -30.88 14.84
N PHE A 355 16.53 -31.36 13.87
CA PHE A 355 16.28 -32.61 13.15
C PHE A 355 16.91 -33.85 13.80
N SER A 356 17.42 -33.75 15.04
CA SER A 356 18.13 -34.82 15.75
C SER A 356 19.33 -35.41 15.00
N ASN A 357 19.91 -34.65 14.06
CA ASN A 357 21.10 -35.03 13.30
C ASN A 357 22.35 -34.46 13.97
N PHE A 358 22.68 -34.99 15.15
CA PHE A 358 23.73 -34.46 16.01
C PHE A 358 25.14 -34.57 15.40
N GLU A 359 25.40 -35.58 14.56
CA GLU A 359 26.67 -35.73 13.85
C GLU A 359 26.95 -34.54 12.92
N GLN A 360 25.96 -34.15 12.12
CA GLN A 360 26.12 -33.03 11.19
C GLN A 360 26.16 -31.69 11.95
N ALA A 361 25.38 -31.56 13.02
CA ALA A 361 25.44 -30.40 13.90
C ALA A 361 26.86 -30.17 14.46
N ILE A 362 27.48 -31.23 15.02
CA ILE A 362 28.84 -31.15 15.56
C ILE A 362 29.85 -30.75 14.48
N LYS A 363 29.74 -31.30 13.26
CA LYS A 363 30.63 -30.94 12.14
C LYS A 363 30.53 -29.46 11.79
N ASP A 364 29.31 -28.92 11.70
CA ASP A 364 29.09 -27.50 11.40
C ASP A 364 29.64 -26.60 12.51
N PHE A 365 29.39 -26.92 13.80
CA PHE A 365 29.92 -26.14 14.92
C PHE A 365 31.45 -26.21 15.02
N GLN A 366 32.05 -27.37 14.77
CA GLN A 366 33.51 -27.51 14.73
C GLN A 366 34.12 -26.68 13.61
N THR A 367 33.46 -26.63 12.45
CA THR A 367 33.91 -25.79 11.33
C THR A 367 33.77 -24.31 11.68
N ALA A 368 32.67 -23.91 12.33
CA ALA A 368 32.51 -22.56 12.84
C ALA A 368 33.62 -22.19 13.85
N LEU A 369 34.00 -23.09 14.76
CA LEU A 369 35.09 -22.89 15.71
C LEU A 369 36.48 -22.82 15.07
N LYS A 370 36.71 -23.48 13.94
CA LYS A 370 37.95 -23.29 13.16
C LYS A 370 38.06 -21.88 12.58
N ILE A 371 36.92 -21.22 12.33
CA ILE A 371 36.87 -19.84 11.82
C ILE A 371 36.97 -18.85 12.98
N ASN A 372 36.19 -19.08 14.04
CA ASN A 372 36.18 -18.25 15.24
C ASN A 372 36.30 -19.14 16.49
N PRO A 373 37.53 -19.40 16.99
CA PRO A 373 37.75 -20.25 18.16
C PRO A 373 37.10 -19.73 19.45
N SER A 374 36.80 -18.43 19.52
CA SER A 374 36.21 -17.76 20.68
C SER A 374 34.70 -17.91 20.81
N ASN A 375 34.04 -18.59 19.86
CA ASN A 375 32.59 -18.77 19.88
C ASN A 375 32.16 -19.80 20.96
N VAL A 376 31.96 -19.31 22.19
CA VAL A 376 31.54 -20.12 23.35
C VAL A 376 30.21 -20.84 23.08
N ALA A 377 29.28 -20.21 22.38
CA ALA A 377 28.00 -20.81 22.06
C ALA A 377 28.18 -22.08 21.21
N ALA A 378 29.11 -22.09 20.25
CA ALA A 378 29.38 -23.26 19.41
C ALA A 378 29.98 -24.41 20.23
N GLN A 379 30.86 -24.10 21.19
CA GLN A 379 31.42 -25.10 22.11
C GLN A 379 30.32 -25.76 22.96
N GLN A 380 29.42 -24.94 23.52
CA GLN A 380 28.28 -25.43 24.32
C GLN A 380 27.34 -26.31 23.48
N GLN A 381 27.04 -25.92 22.24
CA GLN A 381 26.18 -26.71 21.36
C GLN A 381 26.82 -28.06 20.97
N ILE A 382 28.14 -28.13 20.80
CA ILE A 382 28.85 -29.40 20.57
C ILE A 382 28.68 -30.33 21.78
N GLU A 383 28.88 -29.81 22.99
CA GLU A 383 28.74 -30.61 24.21
C GLU A 383 27.30 -31.09 24.40
N HIS A 384 26.32 -30.22 24.15
CA HIS A 384 24.91 -30.60 24.12
C HIS A 384 24.64 -31.74 23.13
N CYS A 385 25.13 -31.64 21.88
CA CYS A 385 24.96 -32.68 20.87
C CYS A 385 25.58 -34.02 21.31
N ARG A 386 26.76 -33.99 21.96
CA ARG A 386 27.41 -35.21 22.46
C ARG A 386 26.58 -35.89 23.53
N GLN A 387 26.03 -35.12 24.48
CA GLN A 387 25.15 -35.64 25.52
C GLN A 387 23.87 -36.25 24.94
N GLN A 388 23.23 -35.59 23.98
CA GLN A 388 22.03 -36.12 23.32
C GLN A 388 22.30 -37.43 22.58
N LYS A 389 23.46 -37.56 21.92
CA LYS A 389 23.87 -38.81 21.28
C LYS A 389 24.06 -39.96 22.27
N ILE A 390 24.64 -39.69 23.45
CA ILE A 390 24.78 -40.70 24.50
C ILE A 390 23.39 -41.16 24.95
N LYS A 391 22.50 -40.22 25.25
CA LYS A 391 21.11 -40.52 25.66
C LYS A 391 20.34 -41.31 24.60
N GLN A 392 20.48 -40.97 23.32
CA GLN A 392 19.86 -41.73 22.22
C GLN A 392 20.37 -43.18 22.17
N LYS A 393 21.68 -43.39 22.34
CA LYS A 393 22.25 -44.73 22.38
C LYS A 393 21.78 -45.54 23.59
N GLU A 394 21.67 -44.91 24.76
CA GLU A 394 21.17 -45.54 25.99
C GLU A 394 19.69 -45.91 25.85
N SER A 395 18.86 -45.00 25.34
CA SER A 395 17.44 -45.23 25.07
C SER A 395 17.23 -46.37 24.07
N TYR A 396 18.02 -46.40 22.98
CA TYR A 396 17.99 -47.49 22.02
C TYR A 396 18.35 -48.82 22.70
N LYS A 397 19.45 -48.88 23.47
CA LYS A 397 19.82 -50.09 24.23
C LYS A 397 18.72 -50.54 25.20
N ALA A 398 18.08 -49.61 25.90
CA ALA A 398 16.98 -49.92 26.82
C ALA A 398 15.76 -50.49 26.09
N PHE A 399 15.40 -49.94 24.92
CA PHE A 399 14.30 -50.43 24.09
C PHE A 399 14.51 -51.87 23.61
N PHE A 400 15.73 -52.24 23.23
CA PHE A 400 16.05 -53.61 22.79
C PHE A 400 16.25 -54.61 23.95
N ASN A 401 16.57 -54.12 25.15
CA ASN A 401 16.72 -54.97 26.34
C ASN A 401 15.39 -55.18 27.09
N ASP A 402 14.32 -54.47 26.72
CA ASP A 402 12.97 -54.69 27.25
C ASP A 402 12.33 -55.92 26.58
N THR A 403 12.45 -57.07 27.26
CA THR A 403 11.97 -58.38 26.81
C THR A 403 10.44 -58.57 26.91
N SER A 404 9.68 -57.50 27.18
CA SER A 404 8.21 -57.53 27.30
C SER A 404 7.43 -57.26 26.00
N LYS A 405 8.12 -56.99 24.87
CA LYS A 405 7.49 -56.83 23.54
C LYS A 405 7.93 -57.96 22.59
N PRO A 406 7.06 -58.93 22.25
CA PRO A 406 7.41 -60.04 21.37
C PRO A 406 7.70 -59.52 19.96
N GLY A 407 8.75 -60.08 19.35
CA GLY A 407 9.26 -59.66 18.05
C GLY A 407 8.25 -59.86 16.92
N LEU A 408 8.23 -58.90 15.99
CA LEU A 408 7.89 -59.21 14.60
C LEU A 408 9.19 -59.63 13.90
N PHE A 409 9.49 -60.93 13.99
CA PHE A 409 10.22 -61.60 12.93
C PHE A 409 9.21 -62.48 12.20
N ASP A 410 9.15 -62.35 10.88
CA ASP A 410 9.37 -63.53 10.06
C ASP A 410 10.05 -63.09 8.76
N VAL A 411 11.31 -63.50 8.67
CA VAL A 411 12.08 -63.54 7.44
C VAL A 411 11.70 -64.88 6.80
N ASP A 412 10.75 -64.86 5.87
CA ASP A 412 10.50 -66.03 5.02
C ASP A 412 11.57 -66.06 3.92
N GLU A 413 12.69 -66.71 4.22
CA GLU A 413 13.48 -67.42 3.22
C GLU A 413 12.77 -68.74 2.90
N LYS A 414 12.15 -68.85 1.73
CA LYS A 414 12.12 -70.08 0.92
C LYS A 414 11.61 -69.86 -0.51
N VAL A 415 12.45 -70.31 -1.45
CA VAL A 415 12.34 -70.53 -2.90
C VAL A 415 12.79 -69.37 -3.80
#